data_AF-A0A7C5ZMT4-F1
#
_entry.id   AF-A0A7C5ZMT4-F1
#
_cell.length_a   1.000
_cell.length_b   1.000
_cell.length_c   1.000
_cell.angle_alpha   90.00
_cell.angle_beta   90.00
_cell.angle_gamma   90.00
#
_symmetry.space_group_name_H-M   'P 1'
#
loop_
_entity.id
_entity.type
_entity.pdbx_description
1 polymer ?
#
loop_
_entity_poly.entity_id
_entity_poly.type
_entity_poly.pdbx_seq_one_letter_code
_entity_poly.pdbx_strand_id
1 'polypeptide(L)' 'MRELAELIVRLTGSSSAVVCVPKPFEDDPRQRKPDIGKARRVLQWEPQVALEEGLKRTIEDLRGALGLRAT' A
#
# COMPACT_ATOMS: atom_id res chain seq x y z
N MET A 1 -6.85 -7.12 1.53
CA MET A 1 -5.58 -7.29 2.29
C MET A 1 -4.64 -8.30 1.63
N ARG A 2 -5.09 -9.52 1.34
CA ARG A 2 -4.27 -10.53 0.65
C ARG A 2 -3.63 -10.03 -0.66
N GLU A 3 -4.44 -9.44 -1.55
CA GLU A 3 -3.96 -8.88 -2.84
C GLU A 3 -2.88 -7.81 -2.66
N LEU A 4 -2.99 -6.96 -1.64
CA LEU A 4 -2.00 -5.92 -1.34
C LEU A 4 -0.68 -6.56 -0.86
N ALA A 5 -0.75 -7.57 0.01
CA ALA A 5 0.43 -8.29 0.49
C ALA A 5 1.15 -9.01 -0.67
N GLU A 6 0.39 -9.68 -1.55
CA GLU A 6 0.91 -10.35 -2.74
C GLU A 6 1.53 -9.35 -3.74
N LEU A 7 0.91 -8.17 -3.92
CA LEU A 7 1.49 -7.08 -4.71
C LEU A 7 2.83 -6.61 -4.13
N ILE A 8 2.93 -6.40 -2.82
CA ILE A 8 4.18 -5.99 -2.16
C ILE A 8 5.27 -7.05 -2.34
N VAL A 9 4.97 -8.32 -2.14
CA VAL A 9 5.91 -9.43 -2.37
C VAL A 9 6.42 -9.41 -3.81
N ARG A 10 5.51 -9.25 -4.78
CA ARG A 10 5.88 -9.14 -6.20
C ARG A 10 6.78 -7.93 -6.50
N LEU A 11 6.41 -6.74 -6.01
CA LEU A 11 7.16 -5.51 -6.30
C LEU A 11 8.54 -5.48 -5.63
N THR A 12 8.67 -6.09 -4.45
CA THR A 12 9.94 -6.16 -3.72
C THR A 12 10.87 -7.27 -4.22
N GLY A 13 10.32 -8.28 -4.90
CA GLY A 13 11.03 -9.52 -5.24
C GLY A 13 11.30 -10.40 -4.01
N SER A 14 10.55 -10.20 -2.92
CA SER A 14 10.75 -10.94 -1.67
C SER A 14 10.37 -12.42 -1.80
N SER A 15 11.03 -13.28 -1.04
CA SER A 15 10.67 -14.69 -0.85
C SER A 15 9.71 -14.92 0.32
N SER A 16 9.23 -13.85 0.98
CA SER A 16 8.30 -13.95 2.11
C SER A 16 6.98 -14.64 1.73
N ALA A 17 6.52 -15.57 2.56
CA ALA A 17 5.20 -16.16 2.43
C ALA A 17 4.10 -15.23 2.95
N VAL A 18 2.95 -15.21 2.29
CA VAL A 18 1.75 -14.50 2.77
C VAL A 18 0.92 -15.45 3.62
N VAL A 19 0.80 -15.16 4.92
CA VAL A 19 0.06 -15.99 5.88
C VAL A 19 -1.09 -15.18 6.48
N CYS A 20 -2.29 -15.76 6.50
CA CYS A 20 -3.45 -15.19 7.19
C CYS A 20 -3.42 -15.59 8.67
N VAL A 21 -3.38 -14.60 9.56
CA VAL A 21 -3.47 -14.80 11.01
C VAL A 21 -4.81 -14.29 11.54
N PRO A 22 -5.24 -14.73 12.74
CA PRO A 22 -6.38 -14.13 13.41
C PRO A 22 -6.23 -12.62 13.55
N LYS A 23 -7.36 -11.93 13.55
CA LYS A 23 -7.41 -10.48 13.64
C LYS A 23 -6.78 -10.01 14.97
N PRO A 24 -5.87 -9.02 14.95
CA PRO A 24 -5.11 -8.64 16.14
C PRO A 24 -5.97 -7.92 17.19
N PHE A 25 -7.00 -7.18 16.78
CA PHE A 25 -7.89 -6.45 17.68
C PHE A 25 -9.35 -6.63 17.25
N GLU A 26 -10.27 -6.79 18.22
CA GLU A 26 -11.70 -6.95 17.92
C GLU A 26 -12.29 -5.76 17.18
N ASP A 27 -11.83 -4.54 17.47
CA ASP A 27 -12.37 -3.30 16.93
C ASP A 27 -11.83 -2.89 15.55
N ASP A 28 -10.86 -3.61 14.98
CA ASP A 28 -10.30 -3.21 13.68
C ASP A 28 -11.37 -3.32 12.56
N PRO A 29 -11.68 -2.25 11.83
CA PRO A 29 -12.70 -2.33 10.79
C PRO A 29 -12.24 -3.22 9.65
N ARG A 30 -13.14 -4.09 9.17
CA ARG A 30 -12.86 -5.01 8.05
C ARG A 30 -12.63 -4.28 6.71
N GLN A 31 -13.21 -3.10 6.54
CA GLN A 31 -13.12 -2.33 5.31
C GLN A 31 -13.16 -0.82 5.59
N ARG A 32 -12.41 -0.05 4.81
CA ARG A 32 -12.49 1.41 4.75
C ARG A 32 -12.48 1.83 3.27
N LYS A 33 -13.46 2.65 2.87
CA LYS A 33 -13.57 3.20 1.52
C LYS A 33 -14.14 4.62 1.62
N PRO A 34 -13.30 5.66 1.63
CA PRO A 34 -13.76 7.04 1.77
C PRO A 34 -14.51 7.49 0.50
N ASP A 35 -15.60 8.22 0.68
CA ASP A 35 -16.21 9.02 -0.38
C ASP A 35 -15.46 10.36 -0.50
N ILE A 36 -14.88 10.61 -1.68
CA ILE A 36 -14.12 11.81 -1.99
C ILE A 36 -14.90 12.83 -2.81
N GLY A 37 -16.22 12.66 -2.97
CA GLY A 37 -17.08 13.53 -3.77
C GLY A 37 -17.10 14.99 -3.29
N LYS A 38 -16.92 15.24 -1.99
CA LYS A 38 -16.77 16.61 -1.46
C LYS A 38 -15.46 17.25 -1.93
N ALA A 39 -14.35 16.51 -1.86
CA ALA A 39 -13.04 17.01 -2.28
C ALA A 39 -13.01 17.30 -3.79
N ARG A 40 -13.58 16.40 -4.61
CA ARG A 40 -13.75 16.63 -6.05
C ARG A 40 -14.55 17.90 -6.35
N ARG A 41 -15.71 18.09 -5.71
CA ARG A 41 -16.58 19.24 -6.01
C ARG A 41 -16.02 20.57 -5.51
N VAL A 42 -15.52 20.61 -4.28
CA VAL A 42 -15.13 21.85 -3.60
C VAL A 42 -13.70 22.24 -3.93
N LEU A 43 -12.79 21.26 -4.01
CA LEU A 43 -11.36 21.49 -4.16
C LEU A 43 -10.86 21.17 -5.58
N GLN A 44 -11.70 20.63 -6.46
CA GLN A 44 -11.29 20.10 -7.76
C GLN A 44 -10.11 19.11 -7.62
N TRP A 45 -10.11 18.36 -6.53
CA TRP A 45 -9.02 17.48 -6.14
C TRP A 45 -9.42 16.02 -6.19
N GLU A 46 -8.49 15.19 -6.66
CA GLU A 46 -8.55 13.73 -6.53
C GLU A 46 -7.14 13.10 -6.55
N PRO A 47 -6.96 11.87 -6.03
CA PRO A 47 -5.67 11.18 -6.06
C PRO A 47 -5.16 10.98 -7.50
N GLN A 48 -3.92 11.37 -7.76
CA GLN A 48 -3.28 11.24 -9.08
C GLN A 48 -2.26 10.08 -9.16
N VAL A 49 -1.87 9.54 -8.01
CA VAL A 49 -0.86 8.47 -7.93
C VAL A 49 -1.57 7.14 -7.76
N ALA A 50 -1.37 6.23 -8.70
CA ALA A 50 -1.88 4.86 -8.62
C ALA A 50 -1.21 4.10 -7.46
N LEU A 51 -1.90 3.11 -6.90
CA LEU A 51 -1.40 2.32 -5.77
C LEU A 51 -0.02 1.71 -6.06
N GLU A 52 0.15 1.04 -7.20
CA GLU A 52 1.41 0.39 -7.55
C GLU A 52 2.55 1.39 -7.71
N GLU A 53 2.29 2.55 -8.32
CA GLU A 53 3.28 3.62 -8.48
C GLU A 53 3.72 4.18 -7.12
N GLY A 54 2.77 4.45 -6.23
CA GLY A 54 3.07 4.89 -4.87
C GLY A 54 3.90 3.84 -4.10
N LEU A 55 3.57 2.56 -4.23
CA LEU A 55 4.32 1.47 -3.60
C LEU A 55 5.75 1.36 -4.12
N LYS A 56 5.99 1.51 -5.43
CA LYS A 56 7.34 1.48 -6.01
C LYS A 56 8.23 2.58 -5.43
N ARG A 57 7.71 3.82 -5.36
CA ARG A 57 8.42 4.95 -4.73
C ARG A 57 8.76 4.69 -3.27
N THR A 58 7.80 4.16 -2.51
CA THR A 58 8.03 3.80 -1.10
C THR A 58 9.08 2.71 -0.95
N ILE A 59 9.08 1.70 -1.81
CA ILE A 59 10.07 0.62 -1.78
C ILE A 59 11.47 1.16 -2.10
N GLU A 60 11.59 2.05 -3.08
CA GLU A 60 12.85 2.70 -3.44
C GLU A 60 13.40 3.55 -2.29
N ASP A 61 12.55 4.38 -1.66
CA ASP A 61 12.91 5.21 -0.51
C ASP A 61 13.41 4.34 0.67
N LEU A 62 12.68 3.25 0.99
CA LEU A 62 13.09 2.31 2.04
C LEU A 62 14.39 1.58 1.70
N ARG A 63 14.62 1.20 0.44
CA ARG A 63 15.90 0.62 0.01
C ARG A 63 17.06 1.60 0.24
N GLY A 64 16.87 2.87 -0.13
CA GLY A 64 17.85 3.93 0.13
C GLY A 64 18.14 4.11 1.62
N ALA A 65 17.09 4.22 2.44
CA ALA A 65 17.22 4.37 3.90
C ALA A 65 17.91 3.17 4.58
N LEU A 66 17.76 1.97 4.02
CA LEU A 66 18.40 0.74 4.50
C LEU A 66 19.77 0.44 3.85
N GLY A 67 20.25 1.29 2.94
CA GLY A 67 21.52 1.08 2.23
C GLY A 67 21.51 -0.08 1.22
N LEU A 68 20.33 -0.51 0.80
CA LEU A 68 20.15 -1.56 -0.20
C LEU A 68 20.20 -0.94 -1.60
N ARG A 69 21.09 -1.43 -2.47
CA ARG A 69 21.19 -0.94 -3.85
C ARG A 69 19.96 -1.34 -4.66
N ALA A 70 19.50 -0.45 -5.54
CA ALA A 70 18.56 -0.82 -6.60
C ALA A 70 19.27 -1.78 -7.56
N THR A 71 18.76 -3.01 -7.68
CA THR A 71 19.11 -3.95 -8.75
C THR A 71 18.46 -3.54 -10.05
#